data_AF-A0A1V5P9B5-F1
#
_entry.id   AF-A0A1V5P9B5-F1
#
_cell.length_a   1.000
_cell.length_b   1.000
_cell.length_c   1.000
_cell.angle_alpha   90.00
_cell.angle_beta   90.00
_cell.angle_gamma   90.00
#
_symmetry.space_group_name_H-M   'P 1'
#
loop_
_entity.id
_entity.type
_entity.pdbx_description
1 polymer ?
#
loop_
_entity_poly.entity_id
_entity_poly.type
_entity_poly.pdbx_seq_one_letter_code
_entity_poly.pdbx_strand_id
1 'polypeptide(L)'
;MQYPIIIYKGAIPMLSLYELLKNSLASTSSSLLGEDIQSTYIDCGAEGCAARSAVPLMLGLDATACALKLNNKASDFSLFGVQLVKNVEANEGHLLFSLTDEFYTEALKRALNELEPIEQCPLFAHGSAALARLEYTMRRMWMLGRKREGEPSCPKNPFVQRALLLTLGAAERLDNRRALTLRLLKASDCLLCMTRSVPQRERPALCTESAHVGECAARVFALCLAQLC
;
A
#
# COMPACT_ATOMS: atom_id res chain seq x y z
N MET A 1 -33.59 8.63 -12.22
CA MET A 1 -32.21 9.15 -12.37
C MET A 1 -31.35 8.02 -12.90
N GLN A 2 -30.84 8.13 -14.13
CA GLN A 2 -29.84 7.19 -14.64
C GLN A 2 -28.50 7.61 -14.04
N TYR A 3 -27.94 6.77 -13.17
CA TYR A 3 -26.57 6.97 -12.67
C TYR A 3 -25.61 6.64 -13.81
N PRO A 4 -24.61 7.49 -14.11
CA PRO A 4 -23.59 7.14 -15.07
C PRO A 4 -22.84 5.91 -14.56
N ILE A 5 -23.05 4.77 -15.21
CA ILE A 5 -22.25 3.57 -15.00
C ILE A 5 -20.88 3.90 -15.58
N ILE A 6 -19.90 4.15 -14.73
CA ILE A 6 -18.50 4.23 -15.17
C ILE A 6 -18.06 2.81 -15.48
N ILE A 7 -18.16 2.45 -16.76
CA ILE A 7 -17.56 1.23 -17.28
C ILE A 7 -16.07 1.51 -17.38
N TYR A 8 -15.28 0.97 -16.43
CA TYR A 8 -13.83 0.87 -16.60
C TYR A 8 -13.57 -0.05 -17.81
N LYS A 9 -13.43 0.55 -19.00
CA LYS A 9 -13.05 -0.14 -20.24
C LYS A 9 -11.54 -0.37 -20.22
N GLY A 10 -11.10 -1.31 -19.41
CA GLY A 10 -9.75 -1.82 -19.42
C GLY A 10 -9.74 -3.12 -18.64
N ALA A 11 -9.40 -4.23 -19.30
CA ALA A 11 -8.94 -5.41 -18.58
C ALA A 11 -7.84 -4.93 -17.63
N ILE A 12 -7.91 -5.26 -16.34
CA ILE A 12 -6.95 -4.76 -15.34
C ILE A 12 -5.81 -5.79 -15.22
N PRO A 13 -4.68 -5.66 -15.94
CA PRO A 13 -3.42 -6.23 -15.46
C PRO A 13 -2.78 -5.34 -14.37
N MET A 14 -3.46 -4.27 -13.94
CA MET A 14 -2.90 -3.12 -13.23
C MET A 14 -3.27 -3.10 -11.75
N LEU A 15 -2.44 -3.77 -10.96
CA LEU A 15 -1.89 -3.36 -9.66
C LEU A 15 -1.29 -4.62 -8.98
N SER A 16 -0.31 -5.23 -9.65
CA SER A 16 0.52 -6.28 -9.03
C SER A 16 1.63 -5.68 -8.15
N LEU A 17 1.61 -4.38 -7.84
CA LEU A 17 2.68 -3.72 -7.07
C LEU A 17 2.94 -4.42 -5.74
N TYR A 18 1.87 -4.82 -5.06
CA TYR A 18 1.95 -5.54 -3.80
C TYR A 18 2.47 -6.98 -3.99
N GLU A 19 2.08 -7.66 -5.08
CA GLU A 19 2.64 -8.98 -5.44
C GLU A 19 4.13 -8.87 -5.79
N LEU A 20 4.51 -7.85 -6.56
CA LEU A 20 5.90 -7.55 -6.94
C LEU A 20 6.74 -7.23 -5.71
N LEU A 21 6.21 -6.47 -4.75
CA LEU A 21 6.85 -6.22 -3.46
C LEU A 21 7.11 -7.55 -2.72
N LYS A 22 6.08 -8.37 -2.57
CA LYS A 22 6.19 -9.66 -1.88
C LYS A 22 7.15 -10.61 -2.58
N ASN A 23 7.10 -10.68 -3.91
CA ASN A 23 7.98 -11.52 -4.72
C ASN A 23 9.43 -11.02 -4.65
N SER A 24 9.67 -9.71 -4.69
CA SER A 24 11.00 -9.12 -4.54
C SER A 24 11.58 -9.45 -3.16
N LEU A 25 10.83 -9.18 -2.08
CA LEU A 25 11.25 -9.51 -0.73
C LEU A 25 11.53 -11.01 -0.56
N ALA A 26 10.64 -11.87 -1.06
CA ALA A 26 10.78 -13.32 -0.96
C ALA A 26 11.99 -13.82 -1.75
N SER A 27 12.09 -13.52 -3.04
CA SER A 27 13.16 -14.02 -3.91
C SER A 27 14.56 -13.55 -3.49
N THR A 28 14.72 -12.28 -3.11
CA THR A 28 15.99 -11.78 -2.59
C THR A 28 16.31 -12.43 -1.25
N SER A 29 15.32 -12.58 -0.35
CA SER A 29 15.54 -13.29 0.91
C SER A 29 15.93 -14.76 0.70
N SER A 30 15.29 -15.46 -0.24
CA SER A 30 15.61 -16.84 -0.61
C SER A 30 17.07 -16.97 -1.05
N SER A 31 17.48 -16.10 -1.98
CA SER A 31 18.84 -16.08 -2.52
C SER A 31 19.88 -15.83 -1.43
N LEU A 32 19.63 -14.87 -0.54
CA LEU A 32 20.57 -14.49 0.53
C LEU A 32 20.62 -15.51 1.66
N LEU A 33 19.49 -16.09 2.05
CA LEU A 33 19.42 -17.05 3.15
C LEU A 33 19.78 -18.48 2.71
N GLY A 34 19.60 -18.81 1.43
CA GLY A 34 19.80 -20.16 0.89
C GLY A 34 18.58 -21.06 1.11
N GLU A 35 17.40 -20.47 1.29
CA GLU A 35 16.15 -21.14 1.67
C GLU A 35 15.06 -20.85 0.63
N ASP A 36 14.11 -21.77 0.44
CA ASP A 36 12.97 -21.52 -0.46
C ASP A 36 11.88 -20.68 0.22
N ILE A 37 12.04 -19.35 0.19
CA ILE A 37 11.08 -18.40 0.73
C ILE A 37 10.07 -18.02 -0.36
N GLN A 38 8.82 -18.44 -0.14
CA GLN A 38 7.70 -18.07 -1.00
C GLN A 38 7.10 -16.73 -0.59
N SER A 39 6.54 -16.00 -1.56
CA SER A 39 5.88 -14.71 -1.32
C SER A 39 4.64 -14.82 -0.42
N THR A 40 4.05 -16.01 -0.29
CA THR A 40 2.97 -16.31 0.66
C THR A 40 3.38 -16.15 2.12
N TYR A 41 4.67 -16.27 2.43
CA TYR A 41 5.21 -16.05 3.78
C TYR A 41 5.46 -14.57 4.12
N ILE A 42 5.33 -13.68 3.13
CA ILE A 42 5.47 -12.23 3.32
C ILE A 42 4.09 -11.60 3.50
N ASP A 43 3.88 -10.97 4.64
CA ASP A 43 2.69 -10.17 4.92
C ASP A 43 3.07 -8.70 5.02
N CYS A 44 2.42 -7.81 4.26
CA CYS A 44 2.74 -6.37 4.25
C CYS A 44 1.65 -5.54 4.93
N GLY A 45 1.99 -4.28 5.28
CA GLY A 45 1.06 -3.36 5.91
C GLY A 45 0.62 -3.76 7.33
N ALA A 46 1.50 -4.46 8.06
CA ALA A 46 1.34 -4.68 9.49
C ALA A 46 1.50 -3.35 10.27
N GLU A 47 1.14 -3.33 11.55
CA GLU A 47 1.45 -2.18 12.41
C GLU A 47 2.91 -2.30 12.88
N GLY A 48 3.65 -1.20 12.83
CA GLY A 48 5.05 -1.15 13.27
C GLY A 48 6.08 -1.62 12.22
N CYS A 49 5.67 -2.27 11.12
CA CYS A 49 6.58 -2.61 10.02
C CYS A 49 5.88 -2.55 8.65
N ALA A 50 6.68 -2.42 7.59
CA ALA A 50 6.16 -2.38 6.23
C ALA A 50 5.86 -3.79 5.71
N ALA A 51 6.71 -4.76 6.00
CA ALA A 51 6.44 -6.18 5.78
C ALA A 51 6.96 -7.05 6.94
N ARG A 52 6.37 -8.23 7.11
CA ARG A 52 6.75 -9.23 8.10
C ARG A 52 6.84 -10.61 7.46
N SER A 53 7.74 -11.43 7.98
CA SER A 53 7.90 -12.83 7.57
C SER A 53 8.12 -13.72 8.78
N ALA A 54 7.36 -14.81 8.87
CA ALA A 54 7.52 -15.83 9.90
C ALA A 54 8.48 -16.96 9.48
N VAL A 55 9.18 -16.80 8.35
CA VAL A 55 10.06 -17.84 7.79
C VAL A 55 11.06 -18.41 8.80
N PRO A 56 11.79 -17.61 9.61
CA PRO A 56 12.76 -18.20 10.54
C PRO A 56 12.08 -19.14 11.54
N LEU A 57 10.92 -18.73 12.08
CA LEU A 57 10.13 -19.56 12.98
C LEU A 57 9.67 -20.86 12.30
N MET A 58 9.22 -20.78 11.04
CA MET A 58 8.73 -21.94 10.29
C MET A 58 9.84 -22.94 9.91
N LEU A 59 11.05 -22.43 9.65
CA LEU A 59 12.20 -23.22 9.22
C LEU A 59 13.17 -23.57 10.38
N GLY A 60 12.87 -23.13 11.61
CA GLY A 60 13.74 -23.36 12.76
C GLY A 60 15.08 -22.60 12.68
N LEU A 61 15.11 -21.47 11.98
CA LEU A 61 16.29 -20.62 11.82
C LEU A 61 16.36 -19.56 12.92
N ASP A 62 17.57 -19.12 13.23
CA ASP A 62 17.78 -17.95 14.10
C ASP A 62 17.39 -16.67 13.36
N ALA A 63 16.26 -16.07 13.76
CA ALA A 63 15.74 -14.85 13.17
C ALA A 63 16.74 -13.68 13.27
N THR A 64 17.50 -13.58 14.36
CA THR A 64 18.49 -12.51 14.55
C THR A 64 19.67 -12.70 13.59
N ALA A 65 20.17 -13.93 13.43
CA ALA A 65 21.20 -14.24 12.45
C ALA A 65 20.72 -13.97 11.01
N CYS A 66 19.48 -14.35 10.68
CA CYS A 66 18.85 -14.05 9.40
C CYS A 66 18.77 -12.54 9.15
N ALA A 67 18.26 -11.76 10.12
CA ALA A 67 18.13 -10.31 9.99
C ALA A 67 19.50 -9.63 9.77
N LEU A 68 20.54 -10.04 10.49
CA LEU A 68 21.91 -9.54 10.29
C LEU A 68 22.42 -9.85 8.88
N LYS A 69 22.23 -11.08 8.39
CA LYS A 69 22.64 -11.49 7.04
C LYS A 69 21.93 -10.67 5.96
N LEU A 70 20.63 -10.43 6.12
CA LEU A 70 19.84 -9.62 5.19
C LEU A 70 20.24 -8.13 5.23
N ASN A 71 20.49 -7.57 6.42
CA ASN A 71 20.95 -6.18 6.56
C ASN A 71 22.29 -5.92 5.87
N ASN A 72 23.24 -6.86 5.98
CA ASN A 72 24.55 -6.76 5.33
C ASN A 72 24.45 -6.71 3.79
N LYS A 73 23.29 -7.09 3.24
CA LYS A 73 22.98 -7.13 1.81
C LYS A 73 21.68 -6.38 1.49
N ALA A 74 21.32 -5.38 2.29
CA ALA A 74 20.09 -4.61 2.10
C ALA A 74 20.01 -3.93 0.72
N SER A 75 21.17 -3.58 0.13
CA SER A 75 21.28 -3.02 -1.23
C SER A 75 20.80 -3.98 -2.34
N ASP A 76 20.80 -5.28 -2.08
CA ASP A 76 20.43 -6.30 -3.08
C ASP A 76 18.90 -6.39 -3.22
N PHE A 77 18.16 -5.83 -2.25
CA PHE A 77 16.73 -5.62 -2.37
C PHE A 77 16.48 -4.38 -3.21
N SER A 78 15.99 -4.58 -4.44
CA SER A 78 15.60 -3.48 -5.32
C SER A 78 14.25 -3.74 -5.97
N LEU A 79 13.50 -2.67 -6.16
CA LEU A 79 12.24 -2.68 -6.90
C LEU A 79 12.04 -1.31 -7.53
N PHE A 80 11.57 -1.29 -8.78
CA PHE A 80 11.38 -0.04 -9.55
C PHE A 80 12.66 0.80 -9.70
N GLY A 81 13.82 0.15 -9.76
CA GLY A 81 15.10 0.82 -9.93
C GLY A 81 15.63 1.54 -8.69
N VAL A 82 14.96 1.41 -7.54
CA VAL A 82 15.41 1.96 -6.25
C VAL A 82 15.65 0.84 -5.24
N GLN A 83 16.48 1.14 -4.22
CA GLN A 83 16.66 0.26 -3.08
C GLN A 83 15.32 0.10 -2.37
N LEU A 84 14.92 -1.14 -2.11
CA LEU A 84 13.63 -1.47 -1.52
C LEU A 84 13.68 -1.49 0.01
N VAL A 85 14.67 -2.19 0.58
CA VAL A 85 14.76 -2.44 2.03
C VAL A 85 15.73 -1.44 2.68
N LYS A 86 15.24 -0.74 3.71
CA LYS A 86 16.04 0.13 4.57
C LYS A 86 16.75 -0.66 5.66
N ASN A 87 16.01 -1.49 6.38
CA ASN A 87 16.55 -2.41 7.38
C ASN A 87 15.63 -3.64 7.55
N VAL A 88 16.18 -4.66 8.18
CA VAL A 88 15.49 -5.86 8.63
C VAL A 88 15.75 -6.04 10.12
N GLU A 89 14.70 -6.18 10.91
CA GLU A 89 14.79 -6.44 12.35
C GLU A 89 14.24 -7.83 12.67
N ALA A 90 14.75 -8.43 13.73
CA ALA A 90 14.21 -9.68 14.26
C ALA A 90 13.39 -9.37 15.51
N ASN A 91 12.13 -9.82 15.54
CA ASN A 91 11.28 -9.70 16.72
C ASN A 91 10.40 -10.94 16.87
N GLU A 92 10.40 -11.58 18.05
CA GLU A 92 9.58 -12.77 18.34
C GLU A 92 9.64 -13.86 17.24
N GLY A 93 10.83 -14.14 16.70
CA GLY A 93 11.03 -15.13 15.64
C GLY A 93 10.60 -14.69 14.22
N HIS A 94 10.17 -13.44 14.06
CA HIS A 94 9.79 -12.85 12.77
C HIS A 94 10.89 -11.94 12.23
N LEU A 95 10.98 -11.85 10.91
CA LEU A 95 11.71 -10.79 10.21
C LEU A 95 10.75 -9.64 9.93
N LEU A 96 11.11 -8.43 10.37
CA LEU A 96 10.37 -7.20 10.15
C LEU A 96 11.16 -6.33 9.18
N PHE A 97 10.57 -6.03 8.03
CA PHE A 97 11.19 -5.21 7.00
C PHE A 97 10.68 -3.78 7.10
N SER A 98 11.61 -2.82 7.10
CA SER A 98 11.31 -1.42 6.80
C SER A 98 11.73 -1.11 5.37
N LEU A 99 10.88 -0.39 4.64
CA LEU A 99 11.16 0.01 3.27
C LEU A 99 11.72 1.43 3.22
N THR A 100 12.40 1.77 2.13
CA THR A 100 12.97 3.09 1.90
C THR A 100 11.89 4.12 1.53
N ASP A 101 12.18 5.40 1.77
CA ASP A 101 11.26 6.48 1.37
C ASP A 101 11.15 6.59 -0.15
N GLU A 102 12.26 6.31 -0.84
CA GLU A 102 12.40 6.29 -2.28
C GLU A 102 11.47 5.25 -2.91
N PHE A 103 11.39 4.05 -2.32
CA PHE A 103 10.43 3.03 -2.75
C PHE A 103 9.00 3.53 -2.73
N TYR A 104 8.55 4.16 -1.62
CA TYR A 104 7.18 4.65 -1.53
C TYR A 104 6.87 5.73 -2.58
N THR A 105 7.84 6.58 -2.89
CA THR A 105 7.70 7.60 -3.93
C THR A 105 7.58 6.98 -5.32
N GLU A 106 8.45 6.01 -5.66
CA GLU A 106 8.38 5.33 -6.96
C GLU A 106 7.13 4.45 -7.10
N ALA A 107 6.73 3.78 -6.02
CA ALA A 107 5.47 3.03 -5.98
C ALA A 107 4.26 3.93 -6.24
N LEU A 108 4.24 5.13 -5.63
CA LEU A 108 3.18 6.12 -5.83
C LEU A 108 3.14 6.64 -7.28
N LYS A 109 4.30 7.04 -7.83
CA LYS A 109 4.42 7.50 -9.22
C LYS A 109 3.90 6.45 -10.20
N ARG A 110 4.35 5.20 -10.02
CA ARG A 110 3.94 4.10 -10.88
C ARG A 110 2.44 3.83 -10.78
N ALA A 111 1.88 3.81 -9.58
CA ALA A 111 0.44 3.67 -9.40
C ALA A 111 -0.36 4.81 -10.07
N LEU A 112 0.09 6.06 -9.96
CA LEU A 112 -0.56 7.20 -10.61
C LEU A 112 -0.45 7.18 -12.14
N ASN A 113 0.64 6.64 -12.68
CA ASN A 113 0.83 6.46 -14.13
C ASN A 113 -0.01 5.32 -14.69
N GLU A 114 -0.26 4.28 -13.89
CA GLU A 114 -1.05 3.12 -14.31
C GLU A 114 -2.56 3.32 -14.11
N LEU A 115 -2.98 4.15 -13.15
CA LEU A 115 -4.39 4.36 -12.82
C LEU A 115 -5.00 5.53 -13.61
N GLU A 116 -6.18 5.30 -14.18
CA GLU A 116 -6.96 6.34 -14.86
C GLU A 116 -7.29 7.53 -13.92
N PRO A 117 -7.12 8.78 -14.36
CA PRO A 117 -7.52 9.96 -13.60
C PRO A 117 -9.02 10.01 -13.30
N ILE A 118 -9.37 10.51 -12.11
CA ILE A 118 -10.76 10.81 -11.74
C ILE A 118 -11.05 12.27 -12.11
N GLU A 119 -11.71 12.49 -13.24
CA GLU A 119 -12.20 13.82 -13.63
C GLU A 119 -13.40 14.25 -12.78
N GLN A 120 -14.31 13.32 -12.51
CA GLN A 120 -15.51 13.54 -11.69
C GLN A 120 -15.61 12.44 -10.65
N CYS A 121 -15.87 12.84 -9.40
CA CYS A 121 -15.98 11.88 -8.31
C CYS A 121 -17.18 10.94 -8.57
N PRO A 122 -16.97 9.62 -8.71
CA PRO A 122 -18.05 8.70 -9.00
C PRO A 122 -19.06 8.65 -7.86
N LEU A 123 -20.32 8.44 -8.23
CA LEU A 123 -21.42 8.21 -7.30
C LEU A 123 -21.77 6.73 -7.34
N PHE A 124 -21.83 6.09 -6.16
CA PHE A 124 -22.20 4.68 -6.05
C PHE A 124 -23.54 4.56 -5.30
N ALA A 125 -24.36 3.60 -5.70
CA ALA A 125 -25.59 3.30 -4.97
C ALA A 125 -25.25 2.57 -3.66
N HIS A 126 -25.78 3.04 -2.54
CA HIS A 126 -25.42 2.48 -1.24
C HIS A 126 -26.17 1.17 -0.96
N GLY A 127 -25.49 0.04 -1.11
CA GLY A 127 -26.01 -1.28 -0.73
C GLY A 127 -25.76 -1.66 0.74
N SER A 128 -24.88 -0.95 1.45
CA SER A 128 -24.56 -1.21 2.87
C SER A 128 -23.82 -0.03 3.55
N ALA A 129 -23.79 -0.03 4.88
CA ALA A 129 -23.01 0.94 5.67
C ALA A 129 -21.50 0.87 5.37
N ALA A 130 -20.98 -0.33 5.08
CA ALA A 130 -19.58 -0.51 4.70
C ALA A 130 -19.25 0.22 3.39
N LEU A 131 -20.09 0.07 2.36
CA LEU A 131 -19.91 0.75 1.07
C LEU A 131 -20.01 2.28 1.21
N ALA A 132 -20.99 2.76 1.99
CA ALA A 132 -21.12 4.19 2.27
C ALA A 132 -19.86 4.78 2.92
N ARG A 133 -19.24 4.04 3.85
CA ARG A 133 -17.98 4.42 4.49
C ARG A 133 -16.81 4.47 3.50
N LEU A 134 -16.68 3.46 2.64
CA LEU A 134 -15.62 3.40 1.64
C LEU A 134 -15.74 4.55 0.62
N GLU A 135 -16.96 4.86 0.18
CA GLU A 135 -17.23 6.00 -0.68
C GLU A 135 -16.90 7.34 0.00
N TYR A 136 -17.23 7.48 1.28
CA TYR A 136 -16.81 8.64 2.07
C TYR A 136 -15.28 8.78 2.08
N THR A 137 -14.53 7.70 2.33
CA THR A 137 -13.06 7.72 2.27
C THR A 137 -12.57 8.14 0.89
N MET A 138 -13.09 7.54 -0.19
CA MET A 138 -12.74 7.90 -1.55
C MET A 138 -12.93 9.40 -1.81
N ARG A 139 -14.09 9.97 -1.43
CA ARG A 139 -14.40 11.40 -1.59
C ARG A 139 -13.44 12.28 -0.78
N ARG A 140 -13.11 11.89 0.45
CA ARG A 140 -12.12 12.60 1.29
C ARG A 140 -10.75 12.62 0.65
N MET A 141 -10.31 11.49 0.10
CA MET A 141 -9.01 11.36 -0.56
C MET A 141 -8.98 12.10 -1.90
N TRP A 142 -10.09 12.09 -2.65
CA TRP A 142 -10.25 12.88 -3.87
C TRP A 142 -10.12 14.38 -3.58
N MET A 143 -10.77 14.89 -2.52
CA MET A 143 -10.61 16.27 -2.07
C MET A 143 -9.17 16.59 -1.65
N LEU A 144 -8.47 15.64 -1.02
CA LEU A 144 -7.06 15.81 -0.66
C LEU A 144 -6.17 15.92 -1.91
N GLY A 145 -6.38 15.04 -2.90
CA GLY A 145 -5.64 15.02 -4.16
C GLY A 145 -5.84 16.23 -5.07
N ARG A 146 -6.86 17.06 -4.79
CA ARG A 146 -7.02 18.36 -5.47
C ARG A 146 -5.97 19.40 -5.07
N LYS A 147 -5.25 19.17 -3.97
CA LYS A 147 -4.16 20.04 -3.50
C LYS A 147 -2.80 19.66 -4.09
N ARG A 148 -2.75 18.72 -5.03
CA ARG A 148 -1.49 18.22 -5.58
C ARG A 148 -0.80 19.33 -6.38
N GLU A 149 0.48 19.50 -6.12
CA GLU A 149 1.35 20.44 -6.80
C GLU A 149 2.73 19.77 -6.97
N GLY A 150 3.41 20.05 -8.07
CA GLY A 150 4.72 19.48 -8.38
C GLY A 150 4.68 17.98 -8.72
N GLU A 151 5.84 17.35 -8.61
CA GLU A 151 6.04 15.93 -8.90
C GLU A 151 5.43 15.02 -7.81
N PRO A 152 4.89 13.84 -8.15
CA PRO A 152 4.39 12.90 -7.16
C PRO A 152 5.49 12.46 -6.20
N SER A 153 5.19 12.58 -4.90
CA SER A 153 6.08 12.22 -3.81
C SER A 153 5.27 11.69 -2.62
N CYS A 154 5.81 10.66 -1.95
CA CYS A 154 5.21 10.14 -0.72
C CYS A 154 5.90 10.77 0.50
N PRO A 155 5.17 11.39 1.43
CA PRO A 155 5.75 11.95 2.65
C PRO A 155 6.53 10.91 3.46
N LYS A 156 7.62 11.35 4.10
CA LYS A 156 8.45 10.56 5.03
C LYS A 156 7.75 10.38 6.39
N ASN A 157 6.47 10.03 6.37
CA ASN A 157 5.64 9.78 7.53
C ASN A 157 5.19 8.31 7.50
N PRO A 158 5.55 7.50 8.52
CA PRO A 158 5.24 6.08 8.53
C PRO A 158 3.75 5.75 8.41
N PHE A 159 2.86 6.61 8.91
CA PHE A 159 1.41 6.40 8.82
C PHE A 159 0.88 6.68 7.42
N VAL A 160 1.43 7.68 6.72
CA VAL A 160 1.10 7.94 5.30
C VAL A 160 1.63 6.82 4.42
N GLN A 161 2.88 6.41 4.62
CA GLN A 161 3.51 5.28 3.91
C GLN A 161 2.73 3.97 4.10
N ARG A 162 2.31 3.66 5.34
CA ARG A 162 1.45 2.51 5.63
C ARG A 162 0.08 2.62 4.97
N ALA A 163 -0.55 3.81 5.00
CA ALA A 163 -1.83 4.03 4.35
C ALA A 163 -1.74 3.82 2.83
N LEU A 164 -0.66 4.31 2.20
CA LEU A 164 -0.36 4.08 0.78
C LEU A 164 -0.19 2.57 0.50
N LEU A 165 0.64 1.88 1.27
CA LEU A 165 0.91 0.45 1.07
C LEU A 165 -0.36 -0.41 1.17
N LEU A 166 -1.18 -0.16 2.18
CA LEU A 166 -2.46 -0.86 2.36
C LEU A 166 -3.47 -0.54 1.26
N THR A 167 -3.45 0.69 0.75
CA THR A 167 -4.30 1.10 -0.37
C THR A 167 -3.89 0.36 -1.63
N LEU A 168 -2.61 0.34 -1.98
CA LEU A 168 -2.09 -0.38 -3.15
C LEU A 168 -2.34 -1.89 -3.04
N GLY A 169 -2.22 -2.46 -1.83
CA GLY A 169 -2.54 -3.86 -1.57
C GLY A 169 -4.03 -4.20 -1.56
N ALA A 170 -4.93 -3.22 -1.45
CA ALA A 170 -6.36 -3.50 -1.46
C ALA A 170 -6.84 -3.97 -2.84
N ALA A 171 -6.25 -3.46 -3.92
CA ALA A 171 -6.56 -3.85 -5.29
C ALA A 171 -5.97 -5.22 -5.69
N GLU A 172 -5.11 -5.79 -4.85
CA GLU A 172 -4.47 -7.08 -5.10
C GLU A 172 -5.51 -8.21 -4.96
N ARG A 173 -5.88 -8.83 -6.09
CA ARG A 173 -6.84 -9.95 -6.21
C ARG A 173 -8.27 -9.56 -5.84
N LEU A 174 -8.98 -9.14 -6.88
CA LEU A 174 -10.35 -8.62 -6.85
C LEU A 174 -11.42 -9.73 -6.81
N ASP A 175 -11.02 -11.00 -6.81
CA ASP A 175 -11.90 -12.15 -7.01
C ASP A 175 -12.84 -12.44 -5.83
N ASN A 176 -12.55 -11.87 -4.64
CA ASN A 176 -13.36 -12.07 -3.44
C ASN A 176 -13.84 -10.74 -2.87
N ARG A 177 -15.13 -10.40 -3.11
CA ARG A 177 -15.78 -9.16 -2.64
C ARG A 177 -15.65 -8.95 -1.13
N ARG A 178 -15.75 -10.00 -0.32
CA ARG A 178 -15.63 -9.90 1.15
C ARG A 178 -14.20 -9.54 1.56
N ALA A 179 -13.20 -10.22 0.99
CA ALA A 179 -11.80 -9.94 1.26
C ALA A 179 -11.41 -8.53 0.80
N LEU A 180 -11.85 -8.13 -0.41
CA LEU A 180 -11.67 -6.78 -0.95
C LEU A 180 -12.26 -5.71 -0.01
N THR A 181 -13.51 -5.91 0.43
CA THR A 181 -14.18 -4.98 1.36
C THR A 181 -13.38 -4.83 2.66
N LEU A 182 -12.90 -5.94 3.25
CA LEU A 182 -12.11 -5.90 4.48
C LEU A 182 -10.76 -5.18 4.30
N ARG A 183 -10.07 -5.41 3.18
CA ARG A 183 -8.81 -4.70 2.87
C ARG A 183 -9.04 -3.21 2.68
N LEU A 184 -10.08 -2.83 1.93
CA LEU A 184 -10.45 -1.42 1.74
C LEU A 184 -10.86 -0.74 3.05
N LEU A 185 -11.56 -1.44 3.95
CA LEU A 185 -11.90 -0.90 5.26
C LEU A 185 -10.63 -0.66 6.09
N LYS A 186 -9.68 -1.60 6.09
CA LYS A 186 -8.38 -1.41 6.75
C LYS A 186 -7.59 -0.24 6.16
N ALA A 187 -7.55 -0.11 4.83
CA ALA A 187 -6.93 1.04 4.16
C ALA A 187 -7.65 2.36 4.51
N SER A 188 -8.99 2.35 4.56
CA SER A 188 -9.84 3.47 4.95
C SER A 188 -9.53 3.97 6.35
N ASP A 189 -9.42 3.07 7.33
CA ASP A 189 -9.00 3.39 8.70
C ASP A 189 -7.66 4.13 8.72
N CYS A 190 -6.69 3.64 7.96
CA CYS A 190 -5.35 4.23 7.89
C CYS A 190 -5.34 5.61 7.23
N LEU A 191 -6.00 5.75 6.07
CA LEU A 191 -6.10 7.01 5.34
C LEU A 191 -6.80 8.10 6.16
N LEU A 192 -7.89 7.75 6.84
CA LEU A 192 -8.65 8.70 7.66
C LEU A 192 -7.92 9.07 8.96
N CYS A 193 -6.99 8.23 9.43
CA CYS A 193 -6.24 8.46 10.67
C CYS A 193 -4.80 8.93 10.46
N MET A 194 -4.24 8.93 9.25
CA MET A 194 -2.81 9.20 9.02
C MET A 194 -2.34 10.56 9.57
N THR A 195 -3.21 11.57 9.58
CA THR A 195 -2.91 12.91 10.13
C THR A 195 -2.89 12.96 11.66
N ARG A 196 -3.42 11.94 12.34
CA ARG A 196 -3.36 11.85 13.81
C ARG A 196 -1.96 11.52 14.32
N SER A 197 -1.04 11.14 13.43
CA SER A 197 0.37 10.91 13.74
C SER A 197 1.15 12.17 14.13
N VAL A 198 0.62 13.35 13.79
CA VAL A 198 1.25 14.65 14.08
C VAL A 198 0.35 15.55 14.94
N PRO A 199 0.94 16.52 15.68
CA PRO A 199 0.20 17.55 16.41
C PRO A 199 -0.82 18.28 15.52
N GLN A 200 -1.93 18.75 16.12
CA GLN A 200 -3.03 19.36 15.37
C GLN A 200 -2.60 20.50 14.43
N ARG A 201 -1.63 21.32 14.86
CA ARG A 201 -1.07 22.44 14.09
C ARG A 201 -0.32 22.03 12.81
N GLU A 202 0.25 20.82 12.77
CA GLU A 202 1.06 20.30 11.66
C GLU A 202 0.21 19.50 10.65
N ARG A 203 -1.02 19.12 11.02
CA ARG A 203 -1.93 18.34 10.17
C ARG A 203 -2.22 18.99 8.80
N PRO A 204 -2.41 20.32 8.68
CA PRO A 204 -2.63 20.94 7.38
C PRO A 204 -1.45 20.77 6.43
N ALA A 205 -0.22 20.90 6.93
CA ALA A 205 1.00 20.71 6.14
C ALA A 205 1.11 19.27 5.65
N LEU A 206 0.95 18.29 6.56
CA LEU A 206 0.96 16.87 6.20
C LEU A 206 -0.15 16.51 5.19
N CYS A 207 -1.33 17.13 5.29
CA CYS A 207 -2.38 16.96 4.29
C CYS A 207 -1.93 17.42 2.90
N THR A 208 -1.29 18.60 2.81
CA THR A 208 -0.80 19.13 1.53
C THR A 208 0.29 18.23 0.96
N GLU A 209 1.26 17.81 1.77
CA GLU A 209 2.31 16.88 1.36
C GLU A 209 1.74 15.52 0.91
N SER A 210 0.63 15.08 1.51
CA SER A 210 -0.04 13.82 1.18
C SER A 210 -1.03 13.92 0.00
N ALA A 211 -1.03 15.03 -0.76
CA ALA A 211 -2.00 15.22 -1.83
C ALA A 211 -1.93 14.11 -2.90
N HIS A 212 -0.75 13.78 -3.40
CA HIS A 212 -0.59 12.70 -4.38
C HIS A 212 -0.99 11.31 -3.83
N VAL A 213 -0.77 11.05 -2.54
CA VAL A 213 -1.26 9.84 -1.86
C VAL A 213 -2.79 9.83 -1.84
N GLY A 214 -3.43 10.97 -1.55
CA GLY A 214 -4.87 11.13 -1.62
C GLY A 214 -5.43 10.90 -3.03
N GLU A 215 -4.77 11.41 -4.06
CA GLU A 215 -5.14 11.15 -5.45
C GLU A 215 -5.06 9.67 -5.80
N CYS A 216 -3.93 9.02 -5.49
CA CYS A 216 -3.74 7.59 -5.73
C CYS A 216 -4.81 6.77 -5.01
N ALA A 217 -5.06 7.06 -3.73
CA ALA A 217 -6.08 6.38 -2.96
C ALA A 217 -7.49 6.58 -3.52
N ALA A 218 -7.83 7.78 -3.98
CA ALA A 218 -9.11 8.01 -4.64
C ALA A 218 -9.28 7.14 -5.89
N ARG A 219 -8.25 7.08 -6.75
CA ARG A 219 -8.25 6.26 -7.98
C ARG A 219 -8.40 4.77 -7.67
N VAL A 220 -7.65 4.25 -6.69
CA VAL A 220 -7.76 2.85 -6.26
C VAL A 220 -9.14 2.54 -5.69
N PHE A 221 -9.67 3.41 -4.81
CA PHE A 221 -10.98 3.19 -4.21
C PHE A 221 -12.10 3.25 -5.25
N ALA A 222 -12.03 4.18 -6.21
CA ALA A 222 -13.01 4.26 -7.29
C ALA A 222 -13.04 2.98 -8.13
N LEU A 223 -11.87 2.47 -8.49
CA LEU A 223 -11.72 1.20 -9.23
C LEU A 223 -12.33 0.04 -8.45
N CYS A 224 -11.99 -0.10 -7.16
CA CYS A 224 -12.47 -1.21 -6.35
C CYS A 224 -13.98 -1.11 -6.04
N LEU A 225 -14.49 0.11 -5.81
CA LEU A 225 -15.92 0.33 -5.55
C LEU A 225 -16.78 0.00 -6.77
N ALA A 226 -16.29 0.26 -7.99
CA ALA A 226 -16.97 -0.12 -9.22
C ALA A 226 -17.17 -1.64 -9.38
N GLN A 227 -16.39 -2.46 -8.66
CA GLN A 227 -16.53 -3.92 -8.63
C GLN A 227 -17.37 -4.43 -7.46
N LEU A 228 -17.46 -3.63 -6.39
CA LEU A 228 -18.27 -3.93 -5.22
C LEU A 228 -19.72 -3.47 -5.34
N CYS A 229 -20.05 -2.67 -6.36
CA CYS A 229 -21.42 -2.31 -6.71
C CYS A 229 -21.89 -3.22 -7.83
#